data_AF-A0A7W1KU40-F1
#
_entry.id   AF-A0A7W1KU40-F1
#
_cell.length_a   1.000
_cell.length_b   1.000
_cell.length_c   1.000
_cell.angle_alpha   90.00
_cell.angle_beta   90.00
_cell.angle_gamma   90.00
#
_symmetry.space_group_name_H-M   'P 1'
#
loop_
_entity.id
_entity.type
_entity.pdbx_description
1 polymer ?
#
loop_
_entity_poly.entity_id
_entity_poly.type
_entity_poly.pdbx_seq_one_letter_code
_entity_poly.pdbx_strand_id
1 'polypeptide(L)'
;MDFELDGISQEFGHEVEERLNARLAENVPVHVHFLPRAEALADTDLIRTKVSLIPESVDPIRVIDIVGIDKQADGGTHVAMSGEVGRVRVVRRSRRARPTSASGSSSRTRSRRSIGHPGAVPSWR
;
A
#
# COMPACT_ATOMS: atom_id res chain seq x y z
N MET A 1 1.84 -8.00 4.89
CA MET A 1 2.65 -7.19 3.96
C MET A 1 2.78 -7.97 2.66
N ASP A 2 2.67 -7.30 1.53
CA ASP A 2 2.75 -7.91 0.20
C ASP A 2 4.14 -7.63 -0.39
N PHE A 3 4.71 -8.63 -1.08
CA PHE A 3 6.02 -8.55 -1.70
C PHE A 3 5.95 -9.11 -3.13
N GLU A 4 6.73 -8.55 -4.04
CA GLU A 4 6.90 -9.07 -5.40
C GLU A 4 7.95 -10.18 -5.41
N LEU A 5 7.51 -11.40 -5.10
CA LEU A 5 8.35 -12.61 -5.03
C LEU A 5 7.63 -13.78 -5.73
N ASP A 6 8.39 -14.68 -6.36
CA ASP A 6 7.85 -15.88 -7.02
C ASP A 6 7.16 -16.83 -6.02
N GLY A 7 7.60 -16.81 -4.76
CA GLY A 7 7.02 -17.57 -3.67
C GLY A 7 7.72 -17.26 -2.35
N ILE A 8 7.03 -17.54 -1.26
CA ILE A 8 7.58 -17.44 0.10
C ILE A 8 7.47 -18.84 0.70
N SER A 9 8.59 -19.55 0.85
CA SER A 9 8.61 -20.87 1.51
C SER A 9 8.38 -20.73 3.01
N GLN A 10 8.19 -21.85 3.72
CA GLN A 10 8.04 -21.81 5.18
C GLN A 10 9.34 -21.41 5.86
N GLU A 11 10.44 -21.97 5.36
CA GLU A 11 11.80 -21.77 5.84
C GLU A 11 12.21 -20.32 5.67
N PHE A 12 11.93 -19.74 4.50
CA PHE A 12 12.20 -18.32 4.26
C PHE A 12 11.38 -17.41 5.17
N GLY A 13 10.12 -17.77 5.44
CA GLY A 13 9.29 -17.04 6.42
C GLY A 13 9.90 -17.07 7.83
N HIS A 14 10.45 -18.21 8.24
CA HIS A 14 11.11 -18.37 9.54
C HIS A 14 12.42 -17.57 9.61
N GLU A 15 13.23 -17.61 8.56
CA GLU A 15 14.49 -16.85 8.46
C GLU A 15 14.23 -15.33 8.55
N VAL A 16 13.20 -14.83 7.87
CA VAL A 16 12.79 -13.42 7.96
C VAL A 16 12.33 -13.09 9.38
N GLU A 17 11.55 -13.96 10.02
CA GLU A 17 11.10 -13.77 11.40
C GLU A 17 12.28 -13.69 12.37
N GLU A 18 13.23 -14.61 12.31
CA GLU A 18 14.41 -14.63 13.17
C GLU A 18 15.25 -13.36 12.99
N ARG A 19 15.55 -13.00 11.74
CA ARG A 19 16.34 -11.80 11.42
C ARG A 19 15.66 -10.51 11.84
N LEU A 20 14.34 -10.41 11.62
CA LEU A 20 13.57 -9.24 12.04
C LEU A 20 13.60 -9.10 13.57
N ASN A 21 13.35 -10.18 14.31
CA ASN A 21 13.40 -10.14 15.76
C ASN A 21 14.80 -9.79 16.29
N ALA A 22 15.87 -10.28 15.65
CA ALA A 22 17.23 -9.89 15.99
C ALA A 22 17.45 -8.38 15.76
N ARG A 23 16.96 -7.84 14.64
CA ARG A 23 17.07 -6.41 14.32
C ARG A 23 16.26 -5.53 15.27
N LEU A 24 15.07 -5.96 15.69
CA LEU A 24 14.27 -5.24 16.69
C LEU A 24 14.95 -5.22 18.06
N ALA A 25 15.70 -6.27 18.41
CA ALA A 25 16.45 -6.34 19.66
C ALA A 25 17.64 -5.35 19.72
N GLU A 26 18.15 -4.88 18.57
CA GLU A 26 19.14 -3.80 18.52
C GLU A 26 18.56 -2.47 19.03
N ASN A 27 17.23 -2.33 19.05
CA ASN A 27 16.50 -1.21 19.63
C ASN A 27 17.03 0.17 19.16
N VAL A 28 17.04 0.37 17.84
CA VAL A 28 17.51 1.61 17.23
C VAL A 28 16.46 2.72 17.31
N PRO A 29 16.85 4.01 17.35
CA PRO A 29 15.91 5.12 17.35
C PRO A 29 15.10 5.23 16.06
N VAL A 30 13.88 5.76 16.21
CA VAL A 30 13.01 6.19 15.12
C VAL A 30 12.84 7.71 15.22
N HIS A 31 13.30 8.43 14.20
CA HIS A 31 13.21 9.88 14.12
C HIS A 31 12.10 10.33 13.19
N VAL A 32 11.47 11.44 13.56
CA VAL A 32 10.45 12.10 12.74
C VAL A 32 11.03 13.43 12.27
N HIS A 33 11.12 13.58 10.95
CA HIS A 33 11.55 14.80 10.29
C HIS A 33 10.39 15.39 9.50
N PHE A 34 10.45 16.71 9.30
CA PHE A 34 9.56 17.43 8.38
C PHE A 34 10.46 18.14 7.39
N LEU A 35 10.50 17.64 6.16
CA LEU A 35 11.34 18.18 5.11
C LEU A 35 10.49 18.99 4.13
N PRO A 36 10.98 20.12 3.61
CA PRO A 36 10.37 20.77 2.46
C PRO A 36 10.19 19.76 1.32
N ARG A 37 9.08 19.82 0.60
CA ARG A 37 8.79 18.87 -0.49
C ARG A 37 9.91 18.80 -1.53
N ALA A 38 10.51 19.94 -1.88
CA ALA A 38 11.60 20.00 -2.85
C ALA A 38 12.83 19.20 -2.39
N GLU A 39 13.13 19.21 -1.09
CA GLU A 39 14.24 18.44 -0.51
C GLU A 39 13.88 16.94 -0.46
N ALA A 40 12.67 16.61 -0.02
CA ALA A 40 12.20 15.21 0.03
C ALA A 40 12.16 14.55 -1.36
N LEU A 41 11.88 15.32 -2.42
CA LEU A 41 11.92 14.84 -3.81
C LEU A 41 13.35 14.65 -4.36
N ALA A 42 14.34 15.32 -3.77
CA ALA A 42 15.75 15.20 -4.15
C ALA A 42 16.48 14.09 -3.37
N ASP A 43 15.96 13.68 -2.20
CA ASP A 43 16.53 12.59 -1.39
C ASP A 43 16.32 11.23 -2.09
N THR A 44 17.43 10.58 -2.46
CA THR A 44 17.44 9.29 -3.16
C THR A 44 16.85 8.14 -2.35
N ASP A 45 16.90 8.22 -1.02
CA ASP A 45 16.33 7.18 -0.16
C ASP A 45 14.80 7.27 -0.16
N LEU A 46 14.25 8.49 -0.26
CA LEU A 46 12.81 8.76 -0.30
C LEU A 46 12.18 8.58 -1.69
N ILE A 47 12.95 8.71 -2.77
CA ILE A 47 12.47 8.47 -4.15
C ILE A 47 11.87 7.06 -4.30
N ARG A 48 12.39 6.05 -3.57
CA ARG A 48 11.83 4.68 -3.54
C ARG A 48 10.42 4.62 -2.96
N THR A 49 10.07 5.50 -2.01
CA THR A 49 8.78 5.53 -1.32
C THR A 49 7.65 6.11 -2.19
N LYS A 50 7.94 6.45 -3.45
CA LYS A 50 6.99 7.11 -4.36
C LYS A 50 6.43 8.40 -3.77
N VAL A 51 7.31 9.27 -3.24
CA VAL A 51 6.94 10.62 -2.76
C VAL A 51 6.14 11.40 -3.82
N SER A 52 6.34 11.12 -5.10
CA SER A 52 5.54 11.66 -6.21
C SER A 52 4.03 11.35 -6.13
N LEU A 53 3.62 10.31 -5.40
CA LEU A 53 2.21 9.99 -5.15
C LEU A 53 1.60 10.80 -4.01
N ILE A 54 2.43 11.49 -3.21
CA ILE A 54 1.93 12.39 -2.17
C ILE A 54 1.40 13.65 -2.85
N PRO A 55 0.15 14.08 -2.56
CA PRO A 55 -0.45 15.27 -3.16
C PRO A 55 0.47 16.50 -3.07
N GLU A 56 0.50 17.32 -4.12
CA GLU A 56 1.38 18.50 -4.19
C GLU A 56 1.11 19.53 -3.09
N SER A 57 -0.10 19.55 -2.54
CA SER A 57 -0.49 20.43 -1.43
C SER A 57 0.12 20.03 -0.08
N VAL A 58 0.75 18.85 0.03
CA VAL A 58 1.40 18.40 1.26
C VAL A 58 2.83 18.91 1.29
N ASP A 59 3.05 19.93 2.11
CA ASP A 59 4.35 20.51 2.44
C ASP A 59 4.27 21.10 3.87
N PRO A 60 5.17 20.74 4.81
CA PRO A 60 6.32 19.83 4.66
C PRO A 60 5.91 18.35 4.56
N ILE A 61 6.78 17.55 3.94
CA ILE A 61 6.68 16.09 3.91
C ILE A 61 7.19 15.53 5.24
N ARG A 62 6.33 14.76 5.91
CA ARG A 62 6.71 14.02 7.12
C ARG A 62 7.49 12.77 6.75
N VAL A 63 8.66 12.62 7.34
CA VAL A 63 9.60 11.52 7.08
C VAL A 63 9.88 10.77 8.37
N ILE A 64 9.81 9.46 8.30
CA ILE A 64 10.19 8.52 9.34
C ILE A 64 11.55 7.94 8.98
N ASP A 65 12.54 8.16 9.84
CA ASP A 65 13.88 7.61 9.71
C ASP A 65 14.09 6.58 10.83
N ILE A 66 14.14 5.31 10.44
CA ILE A 66 14.56 4.23 11.33
C ILE A 66 16.08 4.11 11.15
N VAL A 67 16.82 4.60 12.15
CA VAL A 67 18.25 4.89 12.02
C VAL A 67 19.03 3.68 11.49
N GLY A 68 19.68 3.86 10.34
CA GLY A 68 20.50 2.83 9.69
C GLY A 68 19.72 1.65 9.11
N ILE A 69 18.39 1.78 8.96
CA ILE A 69 17.51 0.75 8.41
C ILE A 69 16.76 1.27 7.18
N ASP A 70 15.92 2.28 7.35
CA ASP A 70 15.03 2.76 6.29
C ASP A 70 14.56 4.18 6.55
N LYS A 71 14.28 4.92 5.47
CA LYS A 71 13.74 6.27 5.52
C LYS A 71 12.52 6.37 4.60
N GLN A 72 11.37 6.77 5.12
CA GLN A 72 10.11 6.78 4.37
C GLN A 72 9.27 8.02 4.64
N ALA A 73 8.59 8.51 3.60
CA ALA A 73 7.53 9.51 3.78
C ALA A 73 6.24 8.81 4.28
N ASP A 74 5.81 9.14 5.49
CA ASP A 74 4.66 8.50 6.16
C ASP A 74 3.91 9.47 7.10
N GLY A 75 2.58 9.40 7.07
CA GLY A 75 1.67 10.15 7.93
C GLY A 75 1.17 9.39 9.17
N GLY A 76 1.52 8.11 9.35
CA GLY A 76 1.10 7.28 10.47
C GLY A 76 1.78 7.58 11.80
N THR A 77 1.22 7.06 12.90
CA THR A 77 1.87 7.10 14.22
C THR A 77 2.94 6.02 14.32
N HIS A 78 4.09 6.36 14.89
CA HIS A 78 5.24 5.47 15.04
C HIS A 78 5.69 5.40 16.49
N VAL A 79 6.35 4.29 16.85
CA VAL A 79 7.09 4.12 18.09
C VAL A 79 8.36 4.98 18.06
N ALA A 80 8.93 5.30 19.22
CA ALA A 80 10.16 6.09 19.32
C ALA A 80 11.42 5.23 19.14
N MET A 81 11.34 3.94 19.48
CA MET A 81 12.44 2.99 19.39
C MET A 81 11.97 1.67 18.78
N SER A 82 12.80 1.04 17.94
CA SER A 82 12.40 -0.18 17.22
C SER A 82 12.05 -1.35 18.15
N GLY A 83 12.67 -1.43 19.34
CA GLY A 83 12.38 -2.48 20.32
C GLY A 83 11.00 -2.38 20.96
N GLU A 84 10.32 -1.23 20.89
CA GLU A 84 8.95 -1.05 21.41
C GLU A 84 7.91 -1.86 20.61
N VAL A 85 8.25 -2.27 19.38
CA VAL A 85 7.44 -3.20 18.58
C VAL A 85 7.32 -4.57 19.28
N GLY A 86 8.33 -4.96 20.06
CA GLY A 86 8.39 -6.26 20.71
C GLY A 86 8.66 -7.40 19.71
N ARG A 87 8.21 -8.61 20.04
CA ARG A 87 8.43 -9.79 19.18
C ARG A 87 7.40 -9.88 18.06
N VAL A 88 7.87 -10.23 16.87
CA VAL A 88 7.04 -10.40 15.67
C VAL A 88 6.99 -11.88 15.28
N ARG A 89 5.84 -12.32 14.76
CA ARG A 89 5.64 -13.68 14.23
C ARG A 89 4.94 -13.67 12.86
N VAL A 90 5.42 -14.49 11.92
CA VAL A 90 4.80 -14.77 10.63
C VAL A 90 3.67 -15.79 10.84
N VAL A 91 2.44 -15.28 10.91
CA VAL A 91 1.24 -16.11 11.17
C VAL A 91 0.68 -16.81 9.93
N ARG A 92 0.81 -16.20 8.75
CA ARG A 92 0.20 -16.70 7.51
C ARG A 92 0.92 -16.15 6.28
N ARG A 93 1.09 -17.00 5.27
CA ARG A 93 1.58 -16.64 3.93
C ARG A 93 0.50 -16.98 2.90
N SER A 94 0.29 -16.11 1.92
CA SER A 94 -0.63 -16.35 0.81
C SER A 94 -0.14 -15.63 -0.43
N ARG A 95 -0.39 -16.21 -1.60
CA ARG A 95 -0.14 -15.54 -2.88
C ARG A 95 -1.37 -14.75 -3.31
N ARG A 96 -1.16 -13.51 -3.76
CA ARG A 96 -2.16 -12.73 -4.48
C ARG A 96 -1.80 -12.77 -5.97
N ALA A 97 -2.75 -13.15 -6.82
CA ALA A 97 -2.54 -13.08 -8.25
C ALA A 97 -2.41 -11.62 -8.69
N ARG A 98 -1.48 -11.35 -9.61
CA ARG A 98 -1.34 -10.01 -10.20
C ARG A 98 -2.64 -9.67 -10.95
N PRO A 99 -3.30 -8.54 -10.67
CA PRO A 99 -4.51 -8.17 -11.37
C PRO A 99 -4.20 -8.05 -12.87
N THR A 100 -4.77 -8.93 -13.68
CA THR A 100 -4.75 -8.78 -15.14
C THR A 100 -5.87 -7.82 -15.50
N SER A 101 -5.56 -6.76 -16.23
CA SER A 101 -6.58 -5.87 -16.78
C SER A 101 -7.47 -6.68 -17.71
N ALA A 102 -8.71 -6.96 -17.28
CA ALA A 102 -9.71 -7.55 -18.14
C ALA A 102 -10.07 -6.52 -19.22
N SER A 103 -9.52 -6.67 -20.42
CA SER A 103 -10.00 -5.96 -21.60
C SER A 103 -11.41 -6.46 -21.92
N GLY A 104 -12.41 -5.73 -21.45
CA GLY A 104 -13.80 -5.97 -21.79
C GLY A 104 -14.07 -5.55 -23.24
N SER A 105 -14.25 -6.52 -24.13
CA SER A 105 -14.99 -6.30 -25.38
C SER A 105 -15.91 -7.48 -25.65
N SER A 106 -17.19 -7.30 -25.34
CA SER A 106 -18.26 -7.99 -26.07
C SER A 106 -19.57 -7.22 -25.87
N SER A 107 -19.75 -6.18 -26.68
CA SER A 107 -21.04 -5.62 -27.02
C SER A 107 -21.92 -6.72 -27.64
N ARG A 108 -22.83 -7.28 -26.86
CA ARG A 108 -23.86 -8.19 -27.36
C ARG A 108 -25.19 -7.43 -27.39
N THR A 109 -25.40 -6.69 -28.47
CA THR A 109 -26.67 -6.05 -28.81
C THR A 109 -27.74 -7.12 -28.95
N ARG A 110 -28.64 -7.23 -27.97
CA ARG A 110 -29.81 -8.11 -28.07
C ARG A 110 -30.95 -7.31 -28.69
N SER A 111 -31.09 -7.37 -30.02
CA SER A 111 -32.27 -6.84 -30.70
C SER A 111 -33.48 -7.69 -30.32
N ARG A 112 -34.50 -7.06 -29.74
CA ARG A 112 -35.88 -7.58 -29.74
C ARG A 112 -36.78 -6.50 -30.31
N ARG A 113 -37.12 -6.63 -31.60
CA ARG A 113 -38.44 -6.26 -32.10
C ARG A 113 -39.42 -7.29 -31.48
N SER A 114 -40.66 -7.02 -31.11
CA SER A 114 -41.67 -6.25 -31.84
C SER A 114 -43.00 -6.24 -31.03
N ILE A 115 -43.78 -5.17 -31.23
CA ILE A 115 -45.26 -5.01 -31.22
C ILE A 115 -46.08 -5.14 -29.91
N GLY A 116 -46.86 -4.08 -29.64
CA GLY A 116 -48.04 -4.09 -28.76
C GLY A 116 -48.37 -2.74 -28.11
N HIS A 117 -49.14 -1.89 -28.80
CA HIS A 117 -49.89 -0.73 -28.26
C HIS A 117 -51.37 -1.14 -28.13
N PRO A 118 -52.28 -0.34 -27.51
CA PRO A 118 -52.13 0.69 -26.48
C PRO A 118 -53.13 0.50 -25.32
N GLY A 119 -53.00 1.23 -24.21
CA GLY A 119 -54.10 1.30 -23.25
C GLY A 119 -53.81 2.06 -21.96
N ALA A 120 -54.62 3.11 -21.74
CA ALA A 120 -54.95 3.75 -20.48
C ALA A 120 -53.89 4.65 -19.79
N VAL A 121 -54.09 5.95 -19.98
CA VAL A 121 -53.75 7.01 -19.02
C VAL A 121 -54.59 6.88 -17.75
N PRO A 122 -54.01 7.12 -16.57
CA PRO A 122 -54.74 7.72 -15.46
C PRO A 122 -54.13 9.05 -15.04
N SER A 123 -55.01 10.03 -14.93
CA SER A 123 -54.84 11.34 -14.31
C SER A 123 -54.25 11.25 -12.89
N TRP A 124 -53.28 12.10 -12.59
CA TRP A 124 -52.98 12.52 -11.22
C TRP A 124 -53.17 14.03 -11.12
N ARG A 125 -53.82 14.42 -10.02
CA ARG A 125 -53.94 15.78 -9.50
C ARG A 125 -52.58 16.42 -9.24
#